data_AF-A0A4Q4W2R3-F1
#
_entry.id   AF-A0A4Q4W2R3-F1
#
_cell.length_a   1.000
_cell.length_b   1.000
_cell.length_c   1.000
_cell.angle_alpha   90.00
_cell.angle_beta   90.00
_cell.angle_gamma   90.00
#
_symmetry.space_group_name_H-M   'P 1'
#
loop_
_entity.id
_entity.type
_entity.pdbx_description
1 polymer ?
#
loop_
_entity_poly.entity_id
_entity_poly.type
_entity_poly.pdbx_seq_one_letter_code
_entity_poly.pdbx_strand_id
1 'polypeptide(L)'
;MAMEACSSVLQSEPQEEWTQVRRKSRRNAGSKAPQQQLKAPLRKPTSSGTTTRLSVSEIQRDHERFNREWQESSCRRQLRHLMASRTGRPATTVAQAVCLGIGSFDPEDGAWEVKRRAHIQLAAFLSIVGDLGRGGGGGTQQQQQQPIRCYFQEPLFTPADETFIRGMGHEVLGSPSGFEVVDRDTLVFGVHLYRDVYVQAIAKCVPAIFVGTGLDVWEGWVDRRRAYQRDSLPVVIDPPTPVPN
;
A
#
# COMPACT_ATOMS: atom_id res chain seq x y z
N MET A 1 -2.93 -42.18 60.90
CA MET A 1 -3.54 -43.07 59.87
C MET A 1 -4.08 -42.14 58.80
N ALA A 2 -3.43 -42.05 57.63
CA ALA A 2 -3.76 -42.86 56.44
C ALA A 2 -5.16 -42.50 55.91
N MET A 3 -5.44 -42.07 54.69
CA MET A 3 -4.73 -42.08 53.40
C MET A 3 -5.43 -41.05 52.45
N GLU A 4 -4.76 -40.76 51.33
CA GLU A 4 -5.20 -40.21 50.03
C GLU A 4 -6.66 -40.59 49.61
N ALA A 5 -7.38 -39.93 48.68
CA ALA A 5 -6.99 -39.31 47.41
C ALA A 5 -8.13 -38.44 46.79
N CYS A 6 -7.72 -37.44 45.99
CA CYS A 6 -8.12 -37.11 44.60
C CYS A 6 -9.60 -36.90 44.16
N SER A 7 -9.86 -35.75 43.48
CA SER A 7 -10.59 -35.54 42.19
C SER A 7 -11.32 -34.18 42.20
N SER A 8 -11.41 -33.31 41.20
CA SER A 8 -10.83 -33.12 39.86
C SER A 8 -11.30 -31.72 39.43
N VAL A 9 -10.39 -30.81 39.09
CA VAL A 9 -10.73 -29.54 38.42
C VAL A 9 -10.63 -29.80 36.93
N LEU A 10 -11.77 -29.83 36.25
CA LEU A 10 -11.85 -29.77 34.79
C LEU A 10 -11.62 -28.32 34.35
N GLN A 11 -10.42 -28.02 33.86
CA GLN A 11 -10.17 -26.88 32.99
C GLN A 11 -9.93 -27.43 31.59
N SER A 12 -10.92 -27.26 30.72
CA SER A 12 -10.79 -27.44 29.28
C SER A 12 -10.62 -26.07 28.65
N GLU A 13 -9.45 -25.82 28.07
CA GLU A 13 -9.13 -24.71 27.17
C GLU A 13 -8.18 -25.27 26.08
N PRO A 14 -8.11 -24.65 24.90
CA PRO A 14 -8.38 -25.31 23.63
C PRO A 14 -7.12 -25.88 22.94
N GLN A 15 -7.35 -26.86 22.08
CA GLN A 15 -6.36 -27.33 21.10
C GLN A 15 -5.99 -26.22 20.10
N GLU A 16 -4.90 -25.51 20.37
CA GLU A 16 -4.09 -24.84 19.36
C GLU A 16 -2.93 -25.77 18.96
N GLU A 17 -3.21 -26.73 18.07
CA GLU A 17 -2.18 -27.61 17.50
C GLU A 17 -1.62 -27.02 16.20
N TRP A 18 -0.84 -25.93 16.31
CA TRP A 18 0.01 -25.49 15.19
C TRP A 18 1.25 -26.38 15.11
N THR A 19 1.22 -27.39 14.23
CA THR A 19 2.38 -28.24 13.97
C THR A 19 3.39 -27.53 13.05
N GLN A 20 4.43 -26.96 13.64
CA GLN A 20 5.54 -26.32 12.91
C GLN A 20 6.61 -27.36 12.52
N VAL A 21 6.55 -27.88 11.29
CA VAL A 21 7.59 -28.81 10.80
C VAL A 21 8.80 -28.03 10.28
N ARG A 22 9.84 -27.89 11.12
CA ARG A 22 11.18 -27.48 10.68
C ARG A 22 11.98 -28.67 10.16
N ARG A 23 12.26 -28.73 8.86
CA ARG A 23 13.27 -29.65 8.34
C ARG A 23 14.67 -29.12 8.63
N LYS A 24 15.37 -29.81 9.53
CA LYS A 24 16.76 -29.56 9.91
C LYS A 24 17.68 -30.11 8.80
N SER A 25 18.41 -29.23 8.14
CA SER A 25 19.49 -29.57 7.22
C SER A 25 20.65 -30.22 7.99
N ARG A 26 21.07 -31.42 7.59
CA ARG A 26 22.42 -31.96 7.83
C ARG A 26 22.93 -32.63 6.56
N ARG A 27 24.19 -32.34 6.26
CA ARG A 27 24.95 -32.67 5.04
C ARG A 27 25.53 -34.10 5.09
N ASN A 28 25.76 -34.60 3.88
CA ASN A 28 26.79 -35.54 3.42
C ASN A 28 26.65 -37.05 3.71
N ALA A 29 26.36 -37.79 2.63
CA ALA A 29 27.09 -39.01 2.26
C ALA A 29 26.91 -39.31 0.75
N GLY A 30 28.00 -39.65 0.08
CA GLY A 30 27.98 -40.54 -1.09
C GLY A 30 27.92 -39.89 -2.49
N SER A 31 29.09 -39.69 -3.08
CA SER A 31 29.31 -39.40 -4.50
C SER A 31 28.94 -40.59 -5.41
N LYS A 32 28.11 -40.37 -6.45
CA LYS A 32 28.28 -40.87 -7.83
C LYS A 32 27.50 -39.97 -8.81
N ALA A 33 28.18 -39.39 -9.80
CA ALA A 33 27.58 -38.83 -11.03
C ALA A 33 27.57 -39.94 -12.12
N PRO A 34 26.95 -39.79 -13.33
CA PRO A 34 26.31 -38.61 -13.94
C PRO A 34 24.98 -38.89 -14.70
N GLN A 35 24.09 -37.89 -14.84
CA GLN A 35 23.35 -37.67 -16.09
C GLN A 35 22.64 -36.31 -16.07
N GLN A 36 22.98 -35.47 -17.07
CA GLN A 36 22.31 -34.22 -17.36
C GLN A 36 20.88 -34.51 -17.84
N GLN A 37 19.90 -34.23 -16.99
CA GLN A 37 18.55 -33.90 -17.43
C GLN A 37 18.36 -32.41 -17.20
N LEU A 38 18.22 -31.66 -18.30
CA LEU A 38 17.71 -30.30 -18.29
C LEU A 38 16.36 -30.31 -17.56
N LYS A 39 16.35 -29.78 -16.33
CA LYS A 39 15.10 -29.57 -15.60
C LYS A 39 14.27 -28.58 -16.39
N ALA A 40 13.13 -29.03 -16.90
CA ALA A 40 12.07 -28.16 -17.36
C ALA A 40 11.81 -27.07 -16.29
N PRO A 41 11.50 -25.82 -16.67
CA PRO A 41 11.19 -24.79 -15.70
C PRO A 41 10.11 -25.33 -14.76
N LEU A 42 10.31 -25.17 -13.44
CA LEU A 42 9.24 -25.41 -12.48
C LEU A 42 8.03 -24.59 -12.94
N ARG A 43 7.04 -25.27 -13.51
CA ARG A 43 5.71 -24.69 -13.69
C ARG A 43 5.26 -24.34 -12.28
N LYS A 44 5.21 -23.04 -11.98
CA LYS A 44 4.46 -22.53 -10.83
C LYS A 44 3.10 -23.23 -10.89
N PRO A 45 2.54 -23.70 -9.75
CA PRO A 45 1.17 -24.20 -9.78
C PRO A 45 0.33 -23.07 -10.36
N THR A 46 -0.17 -23.28 -11.58
CA THR A 46 -1.28 -22.50 -12.09
C THR A 46 -2.43 -22.87 -11.18
N SER A 47 -2.66 -22.05 -10.16
CA SER A 47 -3.95 -21.99 -9.51
C SER A 47 -4.93 -21.56 -10.59
N SER A 48 -5.47 -22.54 -11.32
CA SER A 48 -6.71 -22.42 -12.08
C SER A 48 -7.87 -22.31 -11.10
N GLY A 49 -7.77 -21.40 -10.14
CA GLY A 49 -8.92 -20.81 -9.50
C GLY A 49 -9.41 -19.79 -10.50
N THR A 50 -10.62 -19.97 -11.02
CA THR A 50 -11.34 -18.89 -11.65
C THR A 50 -11.40 -17.77 -10.62
N THR A 51 -10.50 -16.78 -10.69
CA THR A 51 -10.54 -15.63 -9.79
C THR A 51 -11.77 -14.84 -10.20
N THR A 52 -12.90 -15.15 -9.58
CA THR A 52 -14.14 -14.43 -9.82
C THR A 52 -13.89 -13.00 -9.38
N ARG A 53 -13.88 -12.08 -10.36
CA ARG A 53 -13.74 -10.65 -10.08
C ARG A 53 -14.84 -10.22 -9.11
N LEU A 54 -14.49 -9.40 -8.13
CA LEU A 54 -15.47 -8.87 -7.19
C LEU A 54 -16.47 -7.98 -7.92
N SER A 55 -17.74 -8.11 -7.54
CA SER A 55 -18.77 -7.17 -7.94
C SER A 55 -18.64 -5.84 -7.19
N VAL A 56 -19.23 -4.78 -7.75
CA VAL A 56 -19.22 -3.44 -7.15
C VAL A 56 -19.80 -3.45 -5.73
N SER A 57 -20.85 -4.24 -5.48
CA SER A 57 -21.47 -4.34 -4.15
C SER A 57 -20.57 -5.05 -3.13
N GLU A 58 -19.74 -6.00 -3.56
CA GLU A 58 -18.75 -6.64 -2.70
C GLU A 58 -17.62 -5.68 -2.34
N ILE A 59 -17.10 -4.93 -3.32
CA ILE A 59 -16.12 -3.86 -3.09
C ILE A 59 -16.68 -2.82 -2.11
N GLN A 60 -17.94 -2.42 -2.29
CA GLN A 60 -18.60 -1.47 -1.39
C GLN A 60 -18.70 -2.03 0.03
N ARG A 61 -19.16 -3.28 0.21
CA ARG A 61 -19.28 -3.92 1.53
C ARG A 61 -17.92 -3.98 2.25
N ASP A 62 -16.86 -4.32 1.51
CA ASP A 62 -15.52 -4.34 2.08
C ASP A 62 -15.04 -2.94 2.44
N HIS A 63 -15.32 -1.94 1.59
CA HIS A 63 -15.00 -0.55 1.90
C HIS A 63 -15.70 -0.08 3.18
N GLU A 64 -17.00 -0.35 3.35
CA GLU A 64 -17.75 0.00 4.55
C GLU A 64 -17.15 -0.63 5.82
N ARG A 65 -16.73 -1.90 5.72
CA ARG A 65 -16.04 -2.61 6.81
C ARG A 65 -14.72 -1.94 7.18
N PHE A 66 -13.84 -1.71 6.21
CA PHE A 66 -12.53 -1.09 6.45
C PHE A 66 -12.62 0.38 6.82
N ASN A 67 -13.60 1.12 6.29
CA ASN A 67 -13.85 2.50 6.67
C ASN A 67 -14.24 2.58 8.15
N ARG A 68 -15.08 1.66 8.66
CA ARG A 68 -15.38 1.58 10.10
C ARG A 68 -14.12 1.36 10.94
N GLU A 69 -13.28 0.37 10.56
CA GLU A 69 -11.98 0.15 11.21
C GLU A 69 -11.11 1.43 11.21
N TRP A 70 -11.07 2.14 10.09
CA TRP A 70 -10.34 3.40 9.96
C TRP A 70 -10.90 4.50 10.89
N GLN A 71 -12.23 4.69 10.94
CA GLN A 71 -12.86 5.72 11.78
C GLN A 71 -12.55 5.52 13.28
N GLU A 72 -12.47 4.26 13.71
CA GLU A 72 -12.18 3.87 15.10
C GLU A 72 -10.67 3.88 15.43
N SER A 73 -9.82 3.94 14.40
CA SER A 73 -8.36 3.85 14.56
C SER A 73 -7.74 5.07 15.28
N SER A 74 -6.64 4.84 15.98
CA SER A 74 -5.79 5.91 16.52
C SER A 74 -5.18 6.77 15.41
N CYS A 75 -4.84 6.17 14.26
CA CYS A 75 -4.30 6.87 13.10
C CYS A 75 -5.24 7.98 12.62
N ARG A 76 -6.54 7.69 12.49
CA ARG A 76 -7.53 8.70 12.11
C ARG A 76 -7.61 9.83 13.13
N ARG A 77 -7.58 9.52 14.43
CA ARG A 77 -7.57 10.55 15.50
C ARG A 77 -6.33 11.44 15.42
N GLN A 78 -5.16 10.85 15.21
CA GLN A 78 -3.90 11.57 15.06
C GLN A 78 -3.91 12.45 13.81
N LEU A 79 -4.42 11.95 12.68
CA LEU A 79 -4.56 12.74 11.45
C LEU A 79 -5.44 13.97 11.68
N ARG A 80 -6.60 13.79 12.34
CA ARG A 80 -7.49 14.91 12.67
C ARG A 80 -6.82 15.94 13.57
N HIS A 81 -6.09 15.49 14.58
CA HIS A 81 -5.34 16.39 15.46
C HIS A 81 -4.26 17.16 14.70
N LEU A 82 -3.52 16.49 13.82
CA LEU A 82 -2.51 17.11 12.96
C LEU A 82 -3.12 18.16 12.04
N MET A 83 -4.24 17.84 11.39
CA MET A 83 -4.96 18.80 10.54
C MET A 83 -5.44 20.00 11.35
N ALA A 84 -6.07 19.78 12.51
CA ALA A 84 -6.52 20.83 13.41
C ALA A 84 -5.38 21.70 13.94
N SER A 85 -4.19 21.15 14.17
CA SER A 85 -3.02 21.93 14.62
C SER A 85 -2.46 22.89 13.56
N ARG A 86 -2.84 22.70 12.29
CA ARG A 86 -2.32 23.46 11.14
C ARG A 86 -3.29 24.54 10.63
N THR A 87 -4.49 24.64 11.19
CA THR A 87 -5.56 25.58 10.77
C THR A 87 -5.28 27.06 11.08
N GLY A 88 -4.12 27.41 11.63
CA GLY A 88 -3.70 28.80 11.90
C GLY A 88 -2.73 29.42 10.89
N ARG A 89 -2.33 28.71 9.83
CA ARG A 89 -1.53 29.26 8.71
C ARG A 89 -2.46 29.85 7.63
N PRO A 90 -2.02 30.81 6.79
CA PRO A 90 -2.87 31.40 5.76
C PRO A 90 -3.64 30.31 5.03
N ALA A 91 -4.98 30.46 4.98
CA ALA A 91 -5.91 29.43 4.54
C ALA A 91 -5.48 28.90 3.17
N THR A 92 -4.84 27.72 3.18
CA THR A 92 -4.48 27.06 1.94
C THR A 92 -5.78 26.58 1.32
N THR A 93 -6.21 27.26 0.26
CA THR A 93 -7.42 26.91 -0.47
C THR A 93 -7.20 25.59 -1.16
N VAL A 94 -8.07 24.61 -0.89
CA VAL A 94 -8.09 23.33 -1.59
C VAL A 94 -9.41 23.24 -2.33
N ALA A 95 -9.37 23.40 -3.65
CA ALA A 95 -10.54 23.31 -4.52
C ALA A 95 -10.74 21.90 -5.08
N GLN A 96 -9.65 21.12 -5.15
CA GLN A 96 -9.64 19.78 -5.69
C GLN A 96 -8.63 18.87 -5.00
N ALA A 97 -8.82 17.58 -5.14
CA ALA A 97 -7.97 16.55 -4.58
C ALA A 97 -7.75 15.45 -5.61
N VAL A 98 -6.52 14.96 -5.72
CA VAL A 98 -6.16 13.82 -6.57
C VAL A 98 -5.55 12.71 -5.74
N CYS A 99 -6.09 11.50 -5.89
CA CYS A 99 -5.58 10.27 -5.31
C CYS A 99 -4.86 9.47 -6.40
N LEU A 100 -3.55 9.28 -6.23
CA LEU A 100 -2.68 8.63 -7.19
C LEU A 100 -2.22 7.28 -6.63
N GLY A 101 -2.39 6.22 -7.41
CA GLY A 101 -1.74 4.92 -7.17
C GLY A 101 -2.19 4.21 -5.88
N ILE A 102 -3.49 4.21 -5.59
CA ILE A 102 -4.06 3.62 -4.37
C ILE A 102 -4.09 2.08 -4.34
N GLY A 103 -3.98 1.45 -5.51
CA GLY A 103 -4.15 0.02 -5.75
C GLY A 103 -5.59 -0.37 -6.09
N SER A 104 -5.77 -1.58 -6.63
CA SER A 104 -7.09 -2.17 -6.88
C SER A 104 -7.74 -2.66 -5.59
N PHE A 105 -9.08 -2.59 -5.52
CA PHE A 105 -9.86 -3.22 -4.45
C PHE A 105 -10.07 -4.72 -4.67
N ASP A 106 -9.77 -5.21 -5.88
CA ASP A 106 -9.83 -6.61 -6.28
C ASP A 106 -8.50 -7.04 -6.95
N PRO A 107 -7.40 -7.15 -6.17
CA PRO A 107 -6.10 -7.54 -6.72
C PRO A 107 -6.17 -8.93 -7.35
N GLU A 108 -5.49 -9.11 -8.48
CA GLU A 108 -5.57 -10.32 -9.32
C GLU A 108 -5.18 -11.61 -8.59
N ASP A 109 -4.27 -11.53 -7.63
CA ASP A 109 -3.81 -12.63 -6.78
C ASP A 109 -4.67 -12.82 -5.51
N GLY A 110 -5.71 -12.00 -5.33
CA GLY A 110 -6.55 -12.00 -4.13
C GLY A 110 -5.81 -11.58 -2.87
N ALA A 111 -4.65 -10.90 -2.97
CA ALA A 111 -3.84 -10.52 -1.82
C ALA A 111 -4.61 -9.61 -0.86
N TRP A 112 -5.04 -10.19 0.27
CA TRP A 112 -5.83 -9.52 1.30
C TRP A 112 -5.21 -8.20 1.77
N GLU A 113 -3.90 -8.17 2.01
CA GLU A 113 -3.21 -6.96 2.48
C GLU A 113 -3.20 -5.83 1.44
N VAL A 114 -3.15 -6.16 0.14
CA VAL A 114 -3.22 -5.16 -0.94
C VAL A 114 -4.62 -4.56 -0.98
N LYS A 115 -5.65 -5.41 -0.97
CA LYS A 115 -7.06 -4.99 -0.90
C LYS A 115 -7.35 -4.13 0.32
N ARG A 116 -6.95 -4.60 1.51
CA ARG A 116 -7.12 -3.85 2.77
C ARG A 116 -6.45 -2.48 2.69
N ARG A 117 -5.22 -2.43 2.17
CA ARG A 117 -4.48 -1.18 2.01
C ARG A 117 -5.21 -0.19 1.09
N ALA A 118 -5.73 -0.64 -0.06
CA ALA A 118 -6.47 0.21 -0.98
C ALA A 118 -7.70 0.84 -0.28
N HIS A 119 -8.48 0.06 0.45
CA HIS A 119 -9.65 0.59 1.18
C HIS A 119 -9.27 1.55 2.31
N ILE A 120 -8.21 1.28 3.08
CA ILE A 120 -7.76 2.16 4.16
C ILE A 120 -7.21 3.47 3.60
N GLN A 121 -6.44 3.43 2.51
CA GLN A 121 -5.96 4.63 1.84
C GLN A 121 -7.13 5.49 1.32
N LEU A 122 -8.18 4.86 0.78
CA LEU A 122 -9.37 5.56 0.29
C LEU A 122 -10.08 6.25 1.46
N ALA A 123 -10.29 5.52 2.57
CA ALA A 123 -10.91 6.07 3.77
C ALA A 123 -10.09 7.24 4.36
N ALA A 124 -8.76 7.14 4.34
CA ALA A 124 -7.87 8.21 4.79
C ALA A 124 -7.97 9.44 3.88
N PHE A 125 -7.89 9.25 2.57
CA PHE A 125 -8.06 10.32 1.58
C PHE A 125 -9.38 11.07 1.77
N LEU A 126 -10.50 10.34 1.82
CA LEU A 126 -11.84 10.94 2.00
C LEU A 126 -11.99 11.64 3.36
N SER A 127 -11.33 11.14 4.41
CA SER A 127 -11.32 11.81 5.72
C SER A 127 -10.61 13.16 5.66
N ILE A 128 -9.48 13.24 4.96
CA ILE A 128 -8.75 14.50 4.77
C ILE A 128 -9.59 15.49 3.97
N VAL A 129 -10.14 15.05 2.83
CA VAL A 129 -11.02 15.90 2.00
C VAL A 129 -12.23 16.39 2.80
N GLY A 130 -12.86 15.51 3.56
CA GLY A 130 -14.01 15.85 4.40
C GLY A 130 -13.69 16.87 5.49
N ASP A 131 -12.52 16.79 6.12
CA ASP A 131 -12.09 17.76 7.12
C ASP A 131 -11.69 19.11 6.49
N LEU A 132 -11.07 19.11 5.31
CA LEU A 132 -10.73 20.33 4.57
C LEU A 132 -11.98 21.08 4.11
N GLY A 133 -12.98 20.38 3.59
CA GLY A 133 -14.26 20.98 3.18
C GLY A 133 -15.09 21.55 4.34
N ARG A 134 -14.76 21.21 5.59
CA ARG A 134 -15.42 21.75 6.80
C ARG A 134 -14.64 22.91 7.44
N GLY A 135 -13.34 23.01 7.18
CA GLY A 135 -12.41 23.87 7.92
C GLY A 135 -12.11 25.23 7.29
N GLY A 136 -12.64 25.54 6.11
CA GLY A 136 -12.30 26.75 5.34
C GLY A 136 -12.90 28.07 5.81
N GLY A 137 -13.41 28.19 7.05
CA GLY A 137 -14.18 29.37 7.46
C GLY A 137 -14.08 29.70 8.95
N GLY A 138 -13.00 30.37 9.35
CA GLY A 138 -12.95 31.16 10.60
C GLY A 138 -13.75 32.47 10.52
N GLY A 139 -14.85 32.49 9.76
CA GLY A 139 -15.64 33.66 9.48
C GLY A 139 -17.12 33.32 9.47
N THR A 140 -17.88 34.05 10.26
CA THR A 140 -19.34 34.13 10.23
C THR A 140 -19.84 34.40 8.81
N GLN A 141 -20.21 33.36 8.06
CA GLN A 141 -21.31 33.36 7.07
C GLN A 141 -21.35 32.00 6.35
N GLN A 142 -22.57 31.51 6.14
CA GLN A 142 -22.94 30.36 5.33
C GLN A 142 -22.62 30.60 3.85
N GLN A 143 -21.36 30.81 3.48
CA GLN A 143 -20.96 30.64 2.08
C GLN A 143 -20.94 29.13 1.82
N GLN A 144 -21.86 28.68 0.97
CA GLN A 144 -21.86 27.33 0.41
C GLN A 144 -20.53 27.10 -0.30
N GLN A 145 -19.53 26.59 0.43
CA GLN A 145 -18.29 26.16 -0.17
C GLN A 145 -18.61 25.03 -1.12
N GLN A 146 -18.20 25.18 -2.38
CA GLN A 146 -18.31 24.12 -3.37
C GLN A 146 -17.58 22.87 -2.85
N PRO A 147 -18.14 21.67 -3.03
CA PRO A 147 -17.47 20.45 -2.59
C PRO A 147 -16.14 20.29 -3.32
N ILE A 148 -15.11 19.83 -2.59
CA ILE A 148 -13.79 19.54 -3.17
C ILE A 148 -13.93 18.43 -4.20
N ARG A 149 -13.58 18.74 -5.46
CA ARG A 149 -13.61 17.75 -6.54
C ARG A 149 -12.54 16.69 -6.31
N CYS A 150 -12.89 15.42 -6.46
CA CYS A 150 -11.98 14.31 -6.20
C CYS A 150 -11.72 13.52 -7.48
N TYR A 151 -10.43 13.39 -7.81
CA TYR A 151 -9.92 12.64 -8.96
C TYR A 151 -9.13 11.43 -8.48
N PHE A 152 -9.25 10.31 -9.19
CA PHE A 152 -8.51 9.09 -8.93
C PHE A 152 -7.77 8.63 -10.19
N GLN A 153 -6.48 8.32 -10.06
CA GLN A 153 -5.70 7.68 -11.13
C GLN A 153 -4.97 6.48 -10.57
N GLU A 154 -5.32 5.30 -11.05
CA GLU A 154 -4.70 4.03 -10.67
C GLU A 154 -4.61 3.10 -11.90
N PRO A 155 -3.39 2.78 -12.37
CA PRO A 155 -3.19 1.86 -13.49
C PRO A 155 -3.77 0.45 -13.28
N LEU A 156 -3.94 0.01 -12.04
CA LEU A 156 -4.44 -1.32 -11.68
C LEU A 156 -5.96 -1.38 -11.48
N PHE A 157 -6.69 -0.28 -11.65
CA PHE A 157 -8.15 -0.32 -11.49
C PHE A 157 -8.79 -1.27 -12.49
N THR A 158 -9.66 -2.13 -11.96
CA THR A 158 -10.61 -2.93 -12.73
C THR A 158 -11.83 -2.07 -13.07
N PRO A 159 -12.66 -2.48 -14.06
CA PRO A 159 -13.92 -1.79 -14.34
C PRO A 159 -14.83 -1.68 -13.11
N ALA A 160 -14.84 -2.70 -12.23
CA ALA A 160 -15.62 -2.67 -10.99
C ALA A 160 -15.07 -1.64 -10.00
N ASP A 161 -13.74 -1.50 -9.88
CA ASP A 161 -13.11 -0.46 -9.07
C ASP A 161 -13.53 0.93 -9.55
N GLU A 162 -13.45 1.18 -10.87
CA GLU A 162 -13.82 2.49 -11.41
C GLU A 162 -15.30 2.79 -11.22
N THR A 163 -16.18 1.81 -11.44
CA THR A 163 -17.62 1.96 -11.19
C THR A 163 -17.90 2.23 -9.72
N PHE A 164 -17.19 1.57 -8.81
CA PHE A 164 -17.30 1.83 -7.37
C PHE A 164 -16.90 3.27 -7.02
N ILE A 165 -15.75 3.75 -7.50
CA ILE A 165 -15.29 5.14 -7.27
C ILE A 165 -16.28 6.16 -7.86
N ARG A 166 -16.74 5.95 -9.10
CA ARG A 166 -17.75 6.82 -9.73
C ARG A 166 -19.08 6.78 -9.00
N GLY A 167 -19.46 5.63 -8.44
CA GLY A 167 -20.65 5.47 -7.60
C GLY A 167 -20.63 6.32 -6.33
N MET A 168 -19.44 6.68 -5.82
CA MET A 168 -19.28 7.64 -4.71
C MET A 168 -19.30 9.11 -5.17
N GLY A 169 -19.48 9.38 -6.47
CA GLY A 169 -19.51 10.74 -7.03
C GLY A 169 -18.12 11.32 -7.31
N HIS A 170 -17.10 10.47 -7.50
CA HIS A 170 -15.73 10.89 -7.80
C HIS A 170 -15.36 10.58 -9.25
N GLU A 171 -14.37 11.31 -9.78
CA GLU A 171 -13.90 11.14 -11.15
C GLU A 171 -12.71 10.18 -11.20
N VAL A 172 -12.72 9.25 -12.16
CA VAL A 172 -11.59 8.36 -12.44
C VAL A 172 -10.95 8.79 -13.75
N LEU A 173 -9.66 9.08 -13.69
CA LEU A 173 -8.85 9.56 -14.80
C LEU A 173 -7.90 8.46 -15.28
N GLY A 174 -7.72 8.36 -16.59
CA GLY A 174 -6.67 7.52 -17.16
C GLY A 174 -5.28 8.10 -16.90
N SER A 175 -4.26 7.24 -16.82
CA SER A 175 -2.87 7.69 -16.77
C SER A 175 -2.43 8.25 -18.14
N PRO A 176 -1.79 9.43 -18.22
CA PRO A 176 -1.21 10.25 -17.14
C PRO A 176 -2.07 11.45 -16.68
N SER A 177 -3.36 11.53 -17.01
CA SER A 177 -4.21 12.71 -16.84
C SER A 177 -4.38 13.19 -15.39
N GLY A 178 -4.21 12.32 -14.40
CA GLY A 178 -4.21 12.67 -12.98
C GLY A 178 -3.05 13.57 -12.56
N PHE A 179 -1.91 13.55 -13.27
CA PHE A 179 -0.85 14.54 -13.05
C PHE A 179 -1.21 15.90 -13.64
N GLU A 180 -2.04 15.91 -14.68
CA GLU A 180 -2.36 17.13 -15.41
C GLU A 180 -3.27 18.08 -14.63
N VAL A 181 -4.11 17.52 -13.76
CA VAL A 181 -5.06 18.26 -12.88
C VAL A 181 -4.40 18.83 -11.62
N VAL A 182 -3.11 18.60 -11.40
CA VAL A 182 -2.41 19.15 -10.23
C VAL A 182 -2.11 20.63 -10.45
N ASP A 183 -2.70 21.48 -9.61
CA ASP A 183 -2.42 22.90 -9.51
C ASP A 183 -2.15 23.34 -8.06
N ARG A 184 -2.03 24.66 -7.84
CA ARG A 184 -1.72 25.24 -6.53
C ARG A 184 -2.82 25.05 -5.50
N ASP A 185 -4.06 24.78 -5.91
CA ASP A 185 -5.21 24.54 -5.05
C ASP A 185 -5.57 23.04 -4.96
N THR A 186 -4.65 22.16 -5.37
CA THR A 186 -4.81 20.71 -5.33
C THR A 186 -4.25 20.11 -4.04
N LEU A 187 -5.01 19.20 -3.42
CA LEU A 187 -4.46 18.19 -2.52
C LEU A 187 -3.98 16.98 -3.33
N VAL A 188 -2.70 16.66 -3.26
CA VAL A 188 -2.14 15.44 -3.85
C VAL A 188 -2.00 14.38 -2.76
N PHE A 189 -2.60 13.22 -2.98
CA PHE A 189 -2.47 12.05 -2.12
C PHE A 189 -1.89 10.89 -2.92
N GLY A 190 -0.74 10.37 -2.49
CA GLY A 190 -0.09 9.25 -3.14
C GLY A 190 0.86 8.56 -2.19
N VAL A 191 0.43 7.49 -1.53
CA VAL A 191 1.24 6.76 -0.56
C VAL A 191 1.90 5.55 -1.24
N HIS A 192 3.19 5.32 -0.96
CA HIS A 192 3.99 4.25 -1.57
C HIS A 192 4.17 4.33 -3.10
N LEU A 193 4.17 5.54 -3.67
CA LEU A 193 4.49 5.72 -5.09
C LEU A 193 5.99 5.74 -5.32
N TYR A 194 6.43 5.38 -6.53
CA TYR A 194 7.82 5.54 -6.94
C TYR A 194 8.22 7.01 -7.01
N ARG A 195 9.51 7.29 -6.78
CA ARG A 195 10.08 8.65 -6.84
C ARG A 195 9.70 9.39 -8.12
N ASP A 196 9.77 8.74 -9.27
CA ASP A 196 9.49 9.38 -10.56
C ASP A 196 8.01 9.74 -10.74
N VAL A 197 7.11 9.06 -10.03
CA VAL A 197 5.69 9.41 -9.98
C VAL A 197 5.48 10.66 -9.13
N TYR A 198 6.21 10.80 -8.01
CA TYR A 198 6.19 12.04 -7.23
C TYR A 198 6.75 13.22 -8.02
N VAL A 199 7.84 13.03 -8.77
CA VAL A 199 8.40 14.07 -9.65
C VAL A 199 7.36 14.52 -10.67
N GLN A 200 6.66 13.60 -11.31
CA GLN A 200 5.58 13.94 -12.26
C GLN A 200 4.44 14.71 -11.58
N ALA A 201 4.00 14.27 -10.40
CA ALA A 201 2.88 14.90 -9.69
C ALA A 201 3.14 16.37 -9.30
N ILE A 202 4.40 16.76 -9.08
CA ILE A 202 4.77 18.14 -8.69
C ILE A 202 5.51 18.90 -9.78
N ALA A 203 5.63 18.32 -10.99
CA ALA A 203 6.44 18.88 -12.07
C ALA A 203 5.98 20.27 -12.50
N LYS A 204 4.66 20.50 -12.52
CA LYS A 204 4.05 21.77 -12.94
C LYS A 204 4.09 22.83 -11.84
N CYS A 205 3.79 22.42 -10.61
CA CYS A 205 3.75 23.30 -9.46
C CYS A 205 3.78 22.51 -8.14
N VAL A 206 4.02 23.22 -7.04
CA VAL A 206 3.85 22.67 -5.69
C VAL A 206 2.36 22.74 -5.32
N PRO A 207 1.72 21.61 -5.00
CA PRO A 207 0.31 21.59 -4.60
C PRO A 207 0.10 22.22 -3.23
N ALA A 208 -1.14 22.64 -2.95
CA ALA A 208 -1.57 23.15 -1.64
C ALA A 208 -1.19 22.20 -0.50
N ILE A 209 -1.50 20.91 -0.69
CA ILE A 209 -1.19 19.86 0.28
C ILE A 209 -0.62 18.68 -0.47
N PHE A 210 0.46 18.11 0.06
CA PHE A 210 1.05 16.88 -0.44
C PHE A 210 1.10 15.83 0.66
N VAL A 211 0.50 14.67 0.40
CA VAL A 211 0.53 13.50 1.27
C VAL A 211 1.17 12.34 0.51
N GLY A 212 2.34 11.91 0.97
CA GLY A 212 3.04 10.79 0.34
C GLY A 212 4.10 10.17 1.25
N THR A 213 4.91 9.30 0.65
CA THR A 213 6.01 8.63 1.34
C THR A 213 7.10 9.64 1.68
N GLY A 214 7.59 9.61 2.93
CA GLY A 214 8.65 10.50 3.38
C GLY A 214 9.93 10.40 2.55
N LEU A 215 10.63 11.53 2.41
CA LEU A 215 11.86 11.62 1.63
C LEU A 215 12.98 10.72 2.20
N ASP A 216 13.00 10.59 3.53
CA ASP A 216 13.90 9.75 4.32
C ASP A 216 13.93 8.29 3.85
N VAL A 217 12.77 7.78 3.40
CA VAL A 217 12.67 6.43 2.83
C VAL A 217 13.59 6.31 1.63
N TRP A 218 13.58 7.28 0.72
CA TRP A 218 14.36 7.25 -0.52
C TRP A 218 15.84 7.53 -0.28
N GLU A 219 16.18 8.45 0.63
CA GLU A 219 17.57 8.75 1.01
C GLU A 219 18.26 7.52 1.59
N GLY A 220 17.60 6.79 2.49
CA GLY A 220 18.12 5.53 3.01
C GLY A 220 18.32 4.44 1.95
N TRP A 221 17.55 4.46 0.85
CA TRP A 221 17.78 3.58 -0.30
C TRP A 221 19.00 4.00 -1.13
N VAL A 222 19.22 5.30 -1.34
CA VAL A 222 20.41 5.81 -2.05
C VAL A 222 21.68 5.47 -1.29
N ASP A 223 21.67 5.65 0.03
CA ASP A 223 22.82 5.33 0.88
C ASP A 223 23.13 3.83 0.89
N ARG A 224 22.10 2.98 0.99
CA ARG A 224 22.27 1.51 0.87
C ARG A 224 22.78 1.08 -0.51
N ARG A 225 22.29 1.69 -1.58
CA ARG A 225 22.74 1.41 -2.95
C ARG A 225 24.18 1.84 -3.17
N ARG A 226 24.58 3.01 -2.63
CA ARG A 226 25.97 3.50 -2.68
C ARG A 226 26.91 2.63 -1.84
N ALA A 227 26.47 2.14 -0.69
CA ALA A 227 27.22 1.17 0.11
C ALA A 227 27.43 -0.15 -0.66
N TYR A 228 26.36 -0.69 -1.26
CA TYR A 228 26.45 -1.91 -2.08
C TYR A 228 27.38 -1.74 -3.30
N GLN A 229 27.34 -0.59 -3.97
CA GLN A 229 28.25 -0.28 -5.09
C GLN A 229 29.70 -0.02 -4.67
N ARG A 230 29.95 0.40 -3.43
CA ARG A 230 31.30 0.56 -2.88
C ARG A 230 31.91 -0.78 -2.42
N ASP A 231 31.09 -1.69 -1.92
CA ASP A 231 31.54 -3.03 -1.47
C ASP A 231 31.64 -4.05 -2.61
N SER A 232 31.09 -3.73 -3.78
CA SER A 232 31.29 -4.50 -5.01
C SER A 232 32.63 -4.11 -5.65
N LEU A 233 33.72 -4.79 -5.26
CA LEU A 233 35.01 -4.67 -5.95
C LEU A 233 34.83 -4.94 -7.46
N PRO A 234 35.56 -4.23 -8.35
CA PRO A 234 35.59 -4.61 -9.76
C PRO A 234 36.09 -6.05 -9.86
N VAL A 235 35.33 -6.91 -10.54
CA VAL A 235 35.81 -8.24 -10.91
C VAL A 235 36.99 -8.03 -11.86
N VAL A 236 38.20 -8.11 -11.30
CA VAL A 236 39.42 -8.25 -12.10
C VAL A 236 39.33 -9.64 -12.72
N ILE A 237 39.02 -9.68 -14.01
CA ILE A 237 39.16 -10.90 -14.79
C ILE A 237 40.67 -11.09 -14.96
N ASP A 238 41.25 -12.03 -14.21
CA ASP A 238 42.66 -12.37 -14.36
C ASP A 238 42.92 -12.82 -15.81
N PRO A 239 43.99 -12.33 -16.46
CA PRO A 239 44.35 -12.80 -17.80
C PRO A 239 44.77 -14.28 -17.74
N PRO A 240 44.45 -15.07 -18.77
CA PRO A 240 44.73 -16.50 -18.79
C PRO A 240 46.25 -16.76 -18.70
N THR A 241 46.65 -17.56 -17.71
CA THR A 241 48.02 -18.02 -17.54
C THR A 241 48.48 -18.82 -18.76
N PRO A 242 49.68 -18.56 -19.31
CA PRO A 242 50.22 -19.33 -20.42
C PRO A 242 50.55 -20.75 -19.98
N VAL A 243 50.10 -21.72 -20.78
CA VAL A 243 50.34 -23.15 -20.60
C VAL A 243 51.79 -23.44 -21.02
N PRO A 244 52.62 -24.11 -20.20
CA PRO A 244 53.96 -24.51 -20.61
C PRO A 244 53.90 -25.68 -21.61
N ASN A 245 54.80 -25.61 -22.60
CA ASN A 245 54.97 -26.56 -23.71
C ASN A 245 55.22 -28.01 -23.27
#